data_AF-A0A9P6QJL8-F1
#
_entry.id   AF-A0A9P6QJL8-F1
#
_cell.length_a   1.000
_cell.length_b   1.000
_cell.length_c   1.000
_cell.angle_alpha   90.00
_cell.angle_beta   90.00
_cell.angle_gamma   90.00
#
_symmetry.space_group_name_H-M   'P 1'
#
loop_
_entity.id
_entity.type
_entity.pdbx_description
1 polymer ?
#
loop_
_entity_poly.entity_id
_entity_poly.type
_entity_poly.pdbx_seq_one_letter_code
_entity_poly.pdbx_strand_id
1 'polypeptide(L)'
;MPLGRNTQAEIITLTLSPSPINPFRINHTYFDQLPLEECVIATGAMLDFLQRVYIKDTPYTEAVYADIKYLQKSHFLLYEELHSFLTEHAVEEDARKNGVAAQVEALNVSPAH
;
A
#
# COMPACT_ATOMS: atom_id res chain seq x y z
N MET A 1 15.05 -21.34 29.75
CA MET A 1 15.06 -21.11 28.29
C MET A 1 13.68 -20.55 27.91
N PRO A 2 13.49 -19.23 27.71
CA PRO A 2 12.20 -18.74 27.26
C PRO A 2 12.11 -18.97 25.73
N LEU A 3 11.55 -20.11 25.35
CA LEU A 3 11.02 -20.36 24.01
C LEU A 3 9.77 -19.51 23.87
N GLY A 4 9.88 -18.35 23.23
CA GLY A 4 8.72 -17.51 23.01
C GLY A 4 9.10 -16.21 22.33
N ARG A 5 9.12 -16.24 20.99
CA ARG A 5 8.60 -15.16 20.09
C ARG A 5 9.02 -15.25 18.61
N ASN A 6 9.83 -16.23 18.18
CA ASN A 6 10.39 -16.30 16.81
C ASN A 6 10.00 -17.55 16.00
N THR A 7 8.80 -18.10 16.20
CA THR A 7 8.34 -19.36 15.57
C THR A 7 8.42 -19.35 14.03
N GLN A 8 8.17 -18.21 13.37
CA GLN A 8 8.18 -18.12 11.91
C GLN A 8 9.59 -18.29 11.32
N ALA A 9 10.58 -17.58 11.85
CA ALA A 9 11.96 -17.70 11.39
C ALA A 9 12.52 -19.10 11.68
N GLU A 10 12.20 -19.66 12.84
CA GLU A 10 12.64 -21.00 13.25
C GLU A 10 12.08 -22.09 12.31
N ILE A 11 10.80 -22.03 11.96
CA ILE A 11 10.19 -22.95 10.97
C ILE A 11 10.90 -22.84 9.61
N ILE A 12 11.18 -21.62 9.14
CA ILE A 12 11.85 -21.41 7.84
C ILE A 12 13.26 -21.97 7.87
N THR A 13 14.01 -21.75 8.95
CA THR A 13 15.36 -22.33 9.15
C THR A 13 15.33 -23.85 9.17
N LEU A 14 14.31 -24.47 9.78
CA LEU A 14 14.16 -25.93 9.87
C LEU A 14 13.73 -26.59 8.55
N THR A 15 13.06 -25.84 7.66
CA THR A 15 12.46 -26.38 6.42
C THR A 15 13.29 -26.10 5.17
N LEU A 16 14.25 -25.19 5.21
CA LEU A 16 15.13 -24.84 4.09
C LEU A 16 16.58 -25.26 4.34
N SER A 17 17.20 -25.88 3.33
CA SER A 17 18.64 -26.21 3.31
C SER A 17 19.29 -25.72 2.01
N PRO A 18 20.23 -24.75 2.07
CA PRO A 18 20.73 -24.08 3.28
C PRO A 18 19.69 -23.12 3.88
N SER A 19 19.78 -22.88 5.18
CA SER A 19 18.94 -21.87 5.84
C SER A 19 19.20 -20.48 5.24
N PRO A 20 18.15 -19.68 5.00
CA PRO A 20 18.31 -18.35 4.40
C PRO A 20 19.01 -17.37 5.35
N ILE A 21 19.83 -16.47 4.77
CA ILE A 21 20.57 -15.43 5.51
C ILE A 21 19.60 -14.43 6.18
N ASN A 22 18.50 -14.10 5.51
CA ASN A 22 17.40 -13.30 6.06
C ASN A 22 16.06 -13.88 5.57
N PRO A 23 15.25 -14.53 6.43
CA PRO A 23 13.96 -15.09 6.04
C PRO A 23 12.89 -14.02 5.77
N PHE A 24 13.15 -12.75 6.11
CA PHE A 24 12.24 -11.62 5.93
C PHE A 24 12.66 -10.70 4.77
N ARG A 25 13.57 -11.15 3.89
CA ARG A 25 14.00 -10.36 2.74
C ARG A 25 12.81 -10.07 1.82
N ILE A 26 12.59 -8.80 1.51
CA ILE A 26 11.51 -8.37 0.64
C ILE A 26 11.96 -8.31 -0.82
N ASN A 27 11.08 -8.71 -1.74
CA ASN A 27 11.25 -8.46 -3.16
C ASN A 27 10.53 -7.14 -3.53
N HIS A 28 11.27 -6.05 -3.70
CA HIS A 28 10.66 -4.75 -4.03
C HIS A 28 10.03 -4.73 -5.42
N THR A 29 10.56 -5.51 -6.38
CA THR A 29 10.03 -5.57 -7.76
C THR A 29 8.62 -6.14 -7.85
N TYR A 30 8.13 -6.79 -6.78
CA TYR A 30 6.75 -7.24 -6.69
C TYR A 30 5.77 -6.05 -6.71
N PHE A 31 6.12 -4.97 -6.00
CA PHE A 31 5.24 -3.80 -5.87
C PHE A 31 5.16 -3.00 -7.18
N ASP A 32 6.22 -3.01 -7.99
CA ASP A 32 6.25 -2.34 -9.31
C ASP A 32 5.28 -2.97 -10.32
N GLN A 33 4.80 -4.19 -10.06
CA GLN A 33 3.92 -4.94 -10.96
C GLN A 33 2.44 -4.84 -10.57
N LEU A 34 2.13 -4.30 -9.40
CA LEU A 34 0.76 -4.20 -8.91
C LEU A 34 0.07 -2.94 -9.44
N PRO A 35 -1.25 -3.00 -9.70
CA PRO A 35 -2.07 -1.79 -9.85
C PRO A 35 -1.90 -0.86 -8.64
N LEU A 36 -1.99 0.45 -8.86
CA LEU A 36 -1.74 1.48 -7.83
C LEU A 36 -2.48 1.22 -6.51
N GLU A 37 -3.77 0.93 -6.58
CA GLU A 37 -4.64 0.66 -5.43
C GLU A 37 -4.15 -0.56 -4.62
N GLU A 38 -3.83 -1.65 -5.32
CA GLU A 38 -3.32 -2.87 -4.71
C GLU A 38 -1.92 -2.65 -4.13
N CYS A 39 -1.10 -1.83 -4.81
CA CYS A 39 0.26 -1.52 -4.38
C CYS A 39 0.28 -0.70 -3.08
N VAL A 40 -0.62 0.29 -2.94
CA VAL A 40 -0.80 1.04 -1.68
C VAL A 40 -1.16 0.11 -0.53
N ILE A 41 -2.11 -0.80 -0.74
CA ILE A 41 -2.53 -1.76 0.31
C ILE A 41 -1.39 -2.72 0.66
N ALA A 42 -0.74 -3.30 -0.34
CA ALA A 42 0.33 -4.29 -0.14
C ALA A 42 1.54 -3.70 0.58
N THR A 43 1.96 -2.48 0.20
CA THR A 43 3.07 -1.78 0.86
C THR A 43 2.73 -1.40 2.30
N GLY A 44 1.50 -0.95 2.57
CA GLY A 44 1.04 -0.67 3.93
C GLY A 44 1.00 -1.92 4.83
N ALA A 45 0.47 -3.03 4.32
CA ALA A 45 0.43 -4.30 5.04
C ALA A 45 1.85 -4.85 5.31
N MET A 46 2.76 -4.73 4.34
CA MET A 46 4.15 -5.15 4.50
C MET A 46 4.88 -4.32 5.55
N LEU A 47 4.66 -3.00 5.58
CA LEU A 47 5.22 -2.10 6.60
C LEU A 47 4.78 -2.51 8.00
N ASP A 48 3.48 -2.73 8.21
CA ASP A 48 2.92 -3.19 9.49
C ASP A 48 3.54 -4.53 9.93
N PHE A 49 3.72 -5.47 9.01
CA PHE A 49 4.43 -6.72 9.29
C PHE A 49 5.89 -6.50 9.70
N LEU A 50 6.67 -5.75 8.91
CA LEU A 50 8.09 -5.54 9.18
C LEU A 50 8.34 -4.77 10.47
N GLN A 51 7.49 -3.80 10.81
CA GLN A 51 7.57 -3.08 12.08
C GLN A 51 7.42 -4.04 13.28
N ARG A 52 6.50 -5.01 13.20
CA ARG A 52 6.36 -6.05 14.23
C ARG A 52 7.57 -6.99 14.29
N VAL A 53 8.21 -7.28 13.16
CA VAL A 53 9.44 -8.08 13.12
C VAL A 53 10.61 -7.31 13.73
N TYR A 54 10.74 -6.02 13.41
CA TYR A 54 11.80 -5.15 13.94
C TYR A 54 11.78 -5.06 15.48
N ILE A 55 10.59 -4.93 16.09
CA ILE A 55 10.43 -4.86 17.56
C ILE A 55 10.92 -6.14 18.27
N LYS A 56 10.99 -7.27 17.57
CA LYS A 56 11.40 -8.56 18.17
C LYS A 56 12.91 -8.72 18.34
N ASP A 57 13.71 -7.71 17.98
CA ASP A 57 15.17 -7.68 18.10
C ASP A 57 15.84 -8.96 17.57
N THR A 58 15.86 -9.05 16.24
CA THR A 58 16.27 -10.26 15.54
C THR A 58 17.66 -10.09 14.90
N PRO A 59 18.38 -11.18 14.55
CA PRO A 59 19.69 -11.06 13.89
C PRO A 59 19.69 -10.29 12.56
N TYR A 60 18.51 -10.05 11.99
CA TYR A 60 18.28 -9.37 10.71
C TYR A 60 17.65 -7.98 10.88
N THR A 61 17.65 -7.42 12.10
CA THR A 61 17.10 -6.09 12.44
C THR A 61 17.55 -4.99 11.48
N GLU A 62 18.83 -4.91 11.13
CA GLU A 62 19.35 -3.88 10.21
C GLU A 62 18.80 -4.04 8.77
N ALA A 63 18.70 -5.27 8.29
CA ALA A 63 18.14 -5.56 6.97
C ALA A 63 16.65 -5.24 6.92
N VAL A 64 15.90 -5.65 7.95
CA VAL A 64 14.47 -5.33 8.11
C VAL A 64 14.26 -3.82 8.19
N TYR A 65 15.11 -3.09 8.92
CA TYR A 65 15.02 -1.64 9.01
C TYR A 65 15.32 -0.93 7.67
N ALA A 66 16.27 -1.45 6.90
CA ALA A 66 16.52 -0.94 5.54
C ALA A 66 15.28 -1.10 4.65
N ASP A 67 14.63 -2.27 4.70
CA ASP A 67 13.39 -2.54 3.97
C ASP A 67 12.23 -1.63 4.43
N ILE A 68 12.08 -1.39 5.74
CA ILE A 68 11.08 -0.45 6.28
C ILE A 68 11.28 0.94 5.71
N LYS A 69 12.51 1.48 5.72
CA LYS A 69 12.79 2.83 5.19
C LYS A 69 12.45 2.94 3.71
N TYR A 70 12.79 1.92 2.93
CA TYR A 70 12.48 1.89 1.51
C TYR A 70 10.97 1.89 1.26
N LEU A 71 10.25 0.94 1.88
CA LEU A 71 8.82 0.78 1.70
C LEU A 71 8.04 1.98 2.22
N GLN A 72 8.46 2.62 3.32
CA GLN A 72 7.78 3.78 3.87
C GLN A 72 7.84 4.98 2.92
N LYS A 73 8.99 5.20 2.27
CA LYS A 73 9.12 6.22 1.23
C LYS A 73 8.24 5.91 0.02
N SER A 74 8.26 4.66 -0.44
CA SER A 74 7.45 4.22 -1.58
C SER A 74 5.95 4.34 -1.30
N HIS A 75 5.49 3.85 -0.15
CA HIS A 75 4.09 3.91 0.27
C HIS A 75 3.56 5.35 0.34
N PHE A 76 4.37 6.28 0.83
CA PHE A 76 3.99 7.70 0.85
C PHE A 76 3.77 8.25 -0.56
N LEU A 77 4.67 7.96 -1.51
CA LEU A 77 4.53 8.40 -2.89
C LEU A 77 3.30 7.78 -3.58
N LEU A 78 3.07 6.49 -3.39
CA LEU A 78 1.92 5.78 -3.93
C LEU A 78 0.60 6.34 -3.38
N TYR A 79 0.59 6.71 -2.09
CA TYR A 79 -0.59 7.31 -1.46
C TYR A 79 -0.91 8.70 -2.04
N GLU A 80 0.11 9.54 -2.25
CA GLU A 80 -0.06 10.85 -2.92
C GLU A 80 -0.59 10.69 -4.34
N GLU A 81 -0.05 9.75 -5.11
CA GLU A 81 -0.51 9.45 -6.48
C GLU A 81 -1.99 9.00 -6.48
N LEU A 82 -2.34 8.06 -5.59
CA LEU A 82 -3.71 7.59 -5.45
C LEU A 82 -4.66 8.73 -5.03
N HIS A 83 -4.21 9.60 -4.13
CA HIS A 83 -5.01 10.73 -3.67
C HIS A 83 -5.27 11.76 -4.79
N SER A 84 -4.25 12.06 -5.62
CA SER A 84 -4.40 12.91 -6.80
C SER A 84 -5.44 12.33 -7.76
N PHE A 85 -5.28 11.06 -8.11
CA PHE A 85 -6.18 10.35 -9.02
C PHE A 85 -7.64 10.39 -8.55
N LEU A 86 -7.90 10.08 -7.27
CA LEU A 86 -9.25 10.08 -6.70
C LEU A 86 -9.86 11.48 -6.64
N THR A 87 -9.04 12.51 -6.40
CA THR A 87 -9.51 13.90 -6.31
C THR A 87 -9.88 14.44 -7.69
N GLU A 88 -9.05 14.18 -8.70
CA GLU A 88 -9.33 14.56 -10.09
C GLU A 88 -10.64 13.94 -10.59
N HIS A 89 -10.83 12.64 -10.35
CA HIS A 89 -12.06 11.94 -10.71
C HIS A 89 -13.30 12.48 -10.00
N ALA A 90 -13.19 12.88 -8.73
CA ALA A 90 -14.31 13.47 -7.99
C ALA A 90 -14.73 14.82 -8.58
N VAL A 91 -13.77 15.67 -8.97
CA VAL A 91 -14.04 16.98 -9.57
C VAL A 91 -14.70 16.84 -10.95
N GLU A 92 -14.23 15.90 -11.78
CA GLU A 92 -14.83 15.63 -13.09
C GLU A 92 -16.27 15.09 -12.99
N GLU A 93 -16.50 14.17 -12.05
CA GLU A 93 -17.83 13.64 -11.73
C GLU A 93 -18.81 14.74 -11.33
N ASP A 94 -18.37 15.66 -10.47
CA ASP A 94 -19.19 16.79 -10.00
C ASP A 94 -19.43 17.82 -11.11
N ALA A 95 -18.42 18.14 -11.93
CA ALA A 95 -18.57 19.01 -13.08
C ALA A 95 -19.56 18.45 -14.11
N ARG A 96 -19.51 17.14 -14.37
CA ARG A 96 -20.45 16.44 -15.26
C ARG A 96 -21.88 16.48 -14.71
N LYS A 97 -22.08 16.19 -13.42
CA LYS A 97 -23.41 16.23 -12.78
C LYS A 97 -24.00 17.65 -12.82
N ASN A 98 -23.18 18.65 -12.51
CA ASN A 98 -23.60 20.05 -12.52
C ASN A 98 -23.92 20.57 -13.92
N GLY A 99 -23.13 20.18 -14.94
CA GLY A 99 -23.41 20.52 -16.34
C GLY A 99 -24.71 19.92 -16.86
N VAL A 100 -24.98 18.65 -16.52
CA VAL A 100 -26.24 17.98 -16.89
C VAL A 100 -27.44 18.63 -16.17
N ALA A 101 -27.31 18.96 -14.88
CA ALA A 101 -28.37 19.62 -14.13
C ALA A 101 -28.74 21.00 -14.72
N ALA A 102 -27.73 21.82 -15.04
CA ALA A 102 -27.94 23.13 -15.68
C ALA A 102 -28.62 23.01 -17.06
N GLN A 103 -28.32 21.94 -17.81
CA GLN A 103 -28.91 21.71 -19.13
C GLN A 103 -30.37 21.22 -19.06
N VAL A 104 -30.70 20.41 -18.05
CA VAL A 104 -32.09 19.98 -17.78
C VAL A 104 -32.95 21.16 -17.32
N GLU A 105 -32.40 22.05 -16.48
CA GLU A 105 -33.11 23.26 -16.05
C GLU A 105 -33.36 24.21 -17.23
N ALA A 106 -32.37 24.45 -18.10
CA ALA A 106 -32.54 25.27 -19.30
C ALA A 106 -33.60 24.74 -20.28
N LEU A 107 -33.83 23.43 -20.35
CA LEU A 107 -34.86 22.81 -21.19
C LEU A 107 -36.26 22.85 -20.56
N ASN A 108 -36.36 23.00 -19.24
CA ASN A 108 -37.65 23.10 -18.53
C ASN A 108 -38.18 24.54 -18.44
N VAL A 109 -37.37 25.54 -18.76
CA VAL A 109 -37.78 26.96 -18.86
C VAL A 109 -38.16 27.28 -20.31
N SER A 110 -39.18 26.63 -20.85
CA SER A 110 -39.87 27.12 -22.05
C SER A 110 -41.25 27.65 -21.64
N PRO A 111 -41.56 28.93 -21.89
CA PRO A 111 -42.76 29.56 -21.36
C PRO A 111 -43.99 29.02 -22.12
N ALA A 112 -44.93 28.46 -21.36
CA ALA A 112 -46.30 28.44 -21.81
C ALA A 112 -46.80 29.89 -21.84
N HIS A 113 -47.05 30.39 -23.05
CA HIS A 113 -48.07 31.36 -23.49
C HIS A 113 -47.54 32.31 -24.57
#